data_AF-A0A4R6JRE7-F1
#
_entry.id   AF-A0A4R6JRE7-F1
#
_cell.length_a   1.000
_cell.length_b   1.000
_cell.length_c   1.000
_cell.angle_alpha   90.00
_cell.angle_beta   90.00
_cell.angle_gamma   90.00
#
_symmetry.space_group_name_H-M   'P 1'
#
loop_
_entity.id
_entity.type
_entity.pdbx_description
1 polymer ?
#
loop_
_entity_poly.entity_id
_entity_poly.type
_entity_poly.pdbx_seq_one_letter_code
_entity_poly.pdbx_strand_id
1 'polypeptide(L)'
;MRTAARLGGLSLATAFVAATLSGPCAAAAEPESTGVAAAVPVAASSVAVAAAEPAYGPLKVMPLGDSITYGSGSADSRVGNRTGAPTASGYRVELGDRLRAAGLDVDFVGSQRAGPPGADTEHEGHSGWRIDQIAANVDGWLAGYEPDAVLLHLGTNDMAQNMGVRASADRLSALIDQIRAARPDAGIFVQRLVQGHIEPYRSRIAAFNSRIPGIVAGKDAKVHLVDQSAIGGLSIFDNLHPNDHGYAKMAYNLYRAMAAVYLGDSEPAGANPYAVTTATLCFQINSYATGKRTWHARCSPWTRRGGQWQRPGTTTETALTLVPTRHATRKVTVPTKVRVEGRYVTRTVNGKKKRVWVKPHHETRPVARTVKVLVPAHYETRTRTVSTWLTDDPYLTHALAVR
;
A
#
# COMPACT_ATOMS: atom_id res chain seq x y z
N MET A 1 -21.59 -22.79 -65.99
CA MET A 1 -22.59 -22.25 -65.03
C MET A 1 -21.85 -21.21 -64.20
N ARG A 2 -22.07 -19.88 -64.34
CA ARG A 2 -23.25 -19.08 -63.91
C ARG A 2 -23.63 -19.42 -62.45
N THR A 3 -23.68 -18.52 -61.47
CA THR A 3 -23.55 -17.04 -61.35
C THR A 3 -23.46 -16.73 -59.82
N ALA A 4 -23.12 -15.56 -59.25
CA ALA A 4 -22.33 -14.35 -59.56
C ALA A 4 -22.83 -13.20 -58.64
N ALA A 5 -21.94 -12.63 -57.81
CA ALA A 5 -22.06 -11.38 -57.00
C ALA A 5 -20.71 -11.14 -56.28
N ARG A 6 -20.06 -9.97 -56.12
CA ARG A 6 -20.26 -8.56 -56.54
C ARG A 6 -21.46 -7.80 -55.92
N LEU A 7 -21.34 -6.55 -55.43
CA LEU A 7 -20.26 -5.53 -55.39
C LEU A 7 -20.10 -4.97 -53.95
N GLY A 8 -19.12 -4.12 -53.58
CA GLY A 8 -18.00 -3.47 -54.29
C GLY A 8 -17.19 -2.57 -53.33
N GLY A 9 -16.18 -1.86 -53.82
CA GLY A 9 -15.40 -0.89 -53.02
C GLY A 9 -14.77 0.20 -53.88
N LEU A 10 -14.28 1.26 -53.22
CA LEU A 10 -13.41 2.38 -53.67
C LEU A 10 -13.06 3.14 -52.36
N SER A 11 -11.85 3.50 -51.93
CA SER A 11 -10.52 3.77 -52.52
C SER A 11 -10.27 5.23 -52.94
N LEU A 12 -9.34 5.87 -52.21
CA LEU A 12 -8.58 7.12 -52.43
C LEU A 12 -9.30 8.47 -52.66
N ALA A 13 -8.90 9.48 -51.87
CA ALA A 13 -8.35 10.74 -52.39
C ALA A 13 -7.46 11.45 -51.34
N THR A 14 -6.27 11.86 -51.77
CA THR A 14 -5.30 12.71 -51.04
C THR A 14 -5.45 14.17 -51.48
N ALA A 15 -5.20 15.13 -50.58
CA ALA A 15 -4.69 16.46 -50.98
C ALA A 15 -4.04 17.21 -49.80
N PHE A 16 -2.81 17.67 -50.02
CA PHE A 16 -2.20 18.79 -49.30
C PHE A 16 -2.80 20.12 -49.79
N VAL A 17 -2.64 21.21 -49.04
CA VAL A 17 -1.93 22.45 -49.47
C VAL A 17 -2.03 23.50 -48.36
N ALA A 18 -0.93 24.21 -48.12
CA ALA A 18 -0.87 25.44 -47.33
C ALA A 18 -0.51 26.61 -48.26
N ALA A 19 -0.86 27.86 -47.88
CA ALA A 19 -0.04 29.08 -48.00
C ALA A 19 -0.83 30.40 -48.17
N THR A 20 -0.60 31.33 -47.23
CA THR A 20 -0.18 32.75 -47.43
C THR A 20 -1.03 33.83 -48.14
N LEU A 21 -1.22 34.93 -47.36
CA LEU A 21 -0.87 36.35 -47.64
C LEU A 21 -1.81 37.35 -48.35
N SER A 22 -1.77 38.57 -47.77
CA SER A 22 -1.98 39.93 -48.32
C SER A 22 -3.40 40.47 -48.67
N GLY A 23 -3.63 41.76 -48.36
CA GLY A 23 -4.85 42.56 -48.65
C GLY A 23 -4.87 43.19 -50.05
N PRO A 24 -5.66 44.27 -50.34
CA PRO A 24 -5.60 45.55 -49.59
C PRO A 24 -6.89 46.43 -49.47
N CYS A 25 -6.82 47.42 -48.56
CA CYS A 25 -7.28 48.83 -48.54
C CYS A 25 -8.61 49.38 -49.18
N ALA A 26 -9.15 50.43 -48.50
CA ALA A 26 -9.99 51.56 -48.96
C ALA A 26 -11.51 51.35 -49.25
N ALA A 27 -12.43 52.31 -49.06
CA ALA A 27 -12.46 53.57 -48.28
C ALA A 27 -13.91 54.19 -48.24
N ALA A 28 -14.09 55.27 -47.44
CA ALA A 28 -15.18 56.27 -47.44
C ALA A 28 -16.57 55.83 -46.87
N ALA A 29 -17.38 56.70 -46.23
CA ALA A 29 -17.27 58.14 -45.93
C ALA A 29 -17.94 58.52 -44.58
N GLU A 30 -17.63 59.71 -44.05
CA GLU A 30 -18.27 60.32 -42.85
C GLU A 30 -19.62 61.02 -43.19
N PRO A 31 -20.31 61.61 -42.19
CA PRO A 31 -20.09 63.04 -41.96
C PRO A 31 -19.92 63.48 -40.50
N GLU A 32 -19.33 64.67 -40.34
CA GLU A 32 -18.95 65.32 -39.09
C GLU A 32 -20.13 65.75 -38.20
N SER A 33 -19.89 65.81 -36.88
CA SER A 33 -20.65 66.63 -35.93
C SER A 33 -19.75 67.02 -34.76
N THR A 34 -19.29 68.28 -34.74
CA THR A 34 -18.36 68.79 -33.72
C THR A 34 -19.07 69.06 -32.39
N GLY A 35 -18.87 68.17 -31.40
CA GLY A 35 -19.26 68.39 -30.00
C GLY A 35 -18.06 68.26 -29.08
N VAL A 36 -17.49 69.39 -28.62
CA VAL A 36 -16.34 69.38 -27.71
C VAL A 36 -16.78 69.04 -26.29
N ALA A 37 -16.56 67.80 -25.87
CA ALA A 37 -16.65 67.38 -24.47
C ALA A 37 -15.27 66.91 -23.99
N ALA A 38 -14.70 67.60 -23.00
CA ALA A 38 -13.40 67.26 -22.44
C ALA A 38 -13.49 65.96 -21.61
N ALA A 39 -13.11 64.84 -22.21
CA ALA A 39 -12.98 63.57 -21.49
C ALA A 39 -11.71 63.60 -20.61
N VAL A 40 -11.89 63.70 -19.29
CA VAL A 40 -10.81 63.49 -18.32
C VAL A 40 -10.41 62.01 -18.38
N PRO A 41 -9.13 61.66 -18.64
CA PRO A 41 -8.69 60.28 -18.60
C PRO A 41 -8.67 59.80 -17.15
N VAL A 42 -9.67 59.01 -16.77
CA VAL A 42 -9.63 58.24 -15.52
C VAL A 42 -8.62 57.12 -15.72
N ALA A 43 -7.36 57.38 -15.34
CA ALA A 43 -6.34 56.37 -15.29
C ALA A 43 -6.74 55.31 -14.25
N ALA A 44 -7.19 54.15 -14.73
CA ALA A 44 -7.44 52.99 -13.90
C ALA A 44 -6.10 52.44 -13.41
N SER A 45 -5.60 52.95 -12.28
CA SER A 45 -4.47 52.37 -11.57
C SER A 45 -4.83 50.94 -11.15
N SER A 46 -4.41 49.97 -11.96
CA SER A 46 -4.35 48.58 -11.54
C SER A 46 -3.28 48.47 -10.46
N VAL A 47 -3.70 48.61 -9.20
CA VAL A 47 -2.86 48.27 -8.06
C VAL A 47 -2.57 46.78 -8.16
N ALA A 48 -1.38 46.44 -8.63
CA ALA A 48 -0.87 45.09 -8.52
C ALA A 48 -0.74 44.81 -7.03
N VAL A 49 -1.70 44.05 -6.48
CA VAL A 49 -1.58 43.48 -5.15
C VAL A 49 -0.45 42.46 -5.24
N ALA A 50 0.76 42.91 -4.91
CA ALA A 50 1.86 42.00 -4.65
C ALA A 50 1.39 41.04 -3.58
N ALA A 51 1.34 39.74 -3.90
CA ALA A 51 1.10 38.72 -2.91
C ALA A 51 2.18 38.90 -1.83
N ALA A 52 1.76 39.14 -0.59
CA ALA A 52 2.70 39.22 0.51
C ALA A 52 3.39 37.86 0.64
N GLU A 53 4.73 37.86 0.58
CA GLU A 53 5.53 36.73 1.03
C GLU A 53 5.04 36.32 2.43
N PRO A 54 4.85 35.02 2.72
CA PRO A 54 4.43 34.59 4.04
C PRO A 54 5.45 35.11 5.07
N ALA A 55 4.95 35.79 6.11
CA ALA A 55 5.80 36.44 7.12
C ALA A 55 6.59 35.47 8.02
N TYR A 56 6.52 34.17 7.72
CA TYR A 56 7.19 33.06 8.36
C TYR A 56 7.76 32.16 7.25
N GLY A 57 8.95 31.61 7.46
CA GLY A 57 9.56 30.64 6.53
C GLY A 57 8.77 29.32 6.46
N PRO A 58 9.25 28.36 5.65
CA PRO A 58 8.61 27.05 5.54
C PRO A 58 8.46 26.39 6.92
N LEU A 59 7.35 25.69 7.14
CA LEU A 59 7.11 24.96 8.38
C LEU A 59 8.18 23.86 8.50
N LYS A 60 9.03 23.92 9.54
CA LYS A 60 10.05 22.89 9.75
C LYS A 60 9.43 21.65 10.35
N VAL A 61 9.41 20.56 9.59
CA VAL A 61 8.82 19.29 10.00
C VAL A 61 9.93 18.27 10.23
N MET A 62 10.02 17.67 11.41
CA MET A 62 10.96 16.56 11.69
C MET A 62 10.23 15.22 11.64
N PRO A 63 10.41 14.39 10.60
CA PRO A 63 10.00 13.00 10.61
C PRO A 63 10.91 12.21 11.56
N LEU A 64 10.43 11.93 12.78
CA LEU A 64 11.19 11.28 13.84
C LEU A 64 10.73 9.82 14.02
N GLY A 65 11.64 8.86 13.91
CA GLY A 65 11.26 7.47 14.10
C GLY A 65 12.29 6.42 13.73
N ASP A 66 11.80 5.25 13.35
CA ASP A 66 12.61 4.08 13.04
C ASP A 66 12.80 3.84 11.51
N SER A 67 13.02 2.58 11.11
CA SER A 67 13.17 2.18 9.71
C SER A 67 11.93 2.50 8.85
N ILE A 68 10.75 2.64 9.45
CA ILE A 68 9.54 3.04 8.76
C ILE A 68 9.59 4.53 8.39
N THR A 69 10.15 5.38 9.25
CA THR A 69 10.38 6.81 8.96
C THR A 69 11.54 7.01 7.98
N TYR A 70 12.60 6.20 8.07
CA TYR A 70 13.64 6.12 7.02
C TYR A 70 13.03 5.82 5.64
N GLY A 71 12.03 4.93 5.60
CA GLY A 71 11.32 4.55 4.38
C GLY A 71 11.64 3.14 3.88
N SER A 72 12.20 2.27 4.72
CA SER A 72 12.48 0.87 4.37
C SER A 72 11.24 0.18 3.81
N GLY A 73 11.38 -0.57 2.72
CA GLY A 73 10.27 -1.29 2.07
C GLY A 73 9.55 -0.53 0.96
N SER A 74 9.80 0.78 0.82
CA SER A 74 9.45 1.52 -0.40
C SER A 74 10.19 0.95 -1.63
N ALA A 75 9.70 1.24 -2.83
CA ALA A 75 10.28 0.74 -4.07
C ALA A 75 11.70 1.25 -4.32
N ASP A 76 11.93 2.55 -4.10
CA ASP A 76 13.23 3.20 -4.27
C ASP A 76 14.25 2.72 -3.24
N SER A 77 13.82 2.35 -2.02
CA SER A 77 14.66 1.70 -0.99
C SER A 77 15.43 0.46 -1.50
N ARG A 78 14.98 -0.14 -2.60
CA ARG A 78 15.59 -1.32 -3.25
C ARG A 78 16.54 -0.93 -4.38
N VAL A 79 16.31 0.20 -5.04
CA VAL A 79 17.26 0.79 -6.00
C VAL A 79 18.49 1.25 -5.22
N GLY A 80 18.28 1.93 -4.10
CA GLY A 80 19.34 2.41 -3.22
C GLY A 80 20.25 1.29 -2.72
N ASN A 81 19.68 0.22 -2.16
CA ASN A 81 20.43 -0.97 -1.73
C ASN A 81 21.22 -1.68 -2.86
N ARG A 82 20.86 -1.47 -4.13
CA ARG A 82 21.60 -2.00 -5.29
C ARG A 82 22.65 -1.05 -5.86
N THR A 83 22.50 0.26 -5.63
CA THR A 83 23.32 1.32 -6.22
C THR A 83 24.24 2.01 -5.20
N GLY A 84 24.05 1.76 -3.91
CA GLY A 84 24.71 2.47 -2.82
C GLY A 84 24.08 3.85 -2.51
N ALA A 85 23.07 4.29 -3.28
CA ALA A 85 22.40 5.57 -3.05
C ALA A 85 21.38 5.46 -1.90
N PRO A 86 21.21 6.49 -1.05
CA PRO A 86 20.16 6.51 -0.02
C PRO A 86 18.80 6.91 -0.63
N THR A 87 18.30 6.18 -1.64
CA THR A 87 16.96 6.45 -2.18
C THR A 87 15.93 5.70 -1.36
N ALA A 88 15.23 6.34 -0.43
CA ALA A 88 14.09 5.74 0.27
C ALA A 88 13.05 6.83 0.57
N SER A 89 11.91 6.78 -0.10
CA SER A 89 10.90 7.83 -0.01
C SER A 89 10.05 7.74 1.26
N GLY A 90 9.77 6.51 1.70
CA GLY A 90 8.80 6.26 2.77
C GLY A 90 7.47 6.96 2.50
N TYR A 91 6.87 7.54 3.54
CA TYR A 91 5.71 8.44 3.41
C TYR A 91 6.10 9.90 3.14
N ARG A 92 7.39 10.27 3.25
CA ARG A 92 7.84 11.66 3.38
C ARG A 92 7.60 12.46 2.11
N VAL A 93 8.00 11.91 0.96
CA VAL A 93 7.83 12.56 -0.35
C VAL A 93 6.36 12.86 -0.63
N GLU A 94 5.48 11.86 -0.55
CA GLU A 94 4.04 12.05 -0.81
C GLU A 94 3.37 12.96 0.23
N LEU A 95 3.84 12.96 1.49
CA LEU A 95 3.36 13.89 2.51
C LEU A 95 3.73 15.34 2.14
N GLY A 96 4.99 15.59 1.77
CA GLY A 96 5.45 16.90 1.34
C GLY A 96 4.70 17.39 0.10
N ASP A 97 4.51 16.54 -0.91
CA ASP A 97 3.75 16.85 -2.11
C ASP A 97 2.29 17.24 -1.78
N ARG A 98 1.63 16.50 -0.89
CA ARG A 98 0.25 16.80 -0.47
C ARG A 98 0.15 18.12 0.30
N LEU A 99 1.08 18.39 1.22
CA LEU A 99 1.08 19.63 2.01
C LEU A 99 1.34 20.85 1.11
N ARG A 100 2.34 20.78 0.23
CA ARG A 100 2.62 21.84 -0.76
C ARG A 100 1.46 22.05 -1.73
N ALA A 101 0.82 20.98 -2.21
CA ALA A 101 -0.38 21.06 -3.05
C ALA A 101 -1.60 21.67 -2.34
N ALA A 102 -1.63 21.66 -1.00
CA ALA A 102 -2.64 22.34 -0.18
C ALA A 102 -2.24 23.77 0.24
N GLY A 103 -1.09 24.26 -0.22
CA GLY A 103 -0.60 25.61 0.09
C GLY A 103 0.20 25.73 1.39
N LEU A 104 0.53 24.63 2.06
CA LEU A 104 1.47 24.63 3.18
C LEU A 104 2.89 24.41 2.67
N ASP A 105 3.73 25.44 2.75
CA ASP A 105 5.16 25.27 2.51
C ASP A 105 5.83 24.56 3.69
N VAL A 106 6.65 23.56 3.38
CA VAL A 106 7.25 22.64 4.35
C VAL A 106 8.70 22.35 4.00
N ASP A 107 9.53 22.32 5.04
CA ASP A 107 10.94 21.96 5.02
C ASP A 107 11.11 20.76 5.95
N PHE A 108 11.43 19.57 5.42
CA PHE A 108 11.76 18.45 6.30
C PHE A 108 13.15 18.67 6.91
N VAL A 109 13.29 18.39 8.20
CA VAL A 109 14.54 18.61 8.94
C VAL A 109 14.96 17.37 9.71
N GLY A 110 16.29 17.17 9.80
CA GLY A 110 16.91 16.06 10.52
C GLY A 110 18.31 15.72 9.99
N SER A 111 19.01 14.86 10.72
CA SER A 111 20.40 14.48 10.44
C SER A 111 20.57 13.45 9.33
N GLN A 112 19.51 12.70 9.01
CA GLN A 112 19.51 11.68 7.99
C GLN A 112 18.95 12.25 6.67
N ARG A 113 19.42 11.70 5.55
CA ARG A 113 18.96 12.04 4.20
C ARG A 113 18.66 10.77 3.43
N ALA A 114 17.41 10.61 2.99
CA ALA A 114 17.04 9.56 2.05
C ALA A 114 15.82 9.97 1.20
N GLY A 115 15.89 9.72 -0.12
CA GLY A 115 14.83 10.04 -1.07
C GLY A 115 15.31 10.09 -2.53
N PRO A 116 14.40 10.31 -3.49
CA PRO A 116 14.74 10.51 -4.89
C PRO A 116 15.35 11.90 -5.14
N PRO A 117 16.20 12.09 -6.17
CA PRO A 117 16.74 13.40 -6.51
C PRO A 117 15.66 14.45 -6.78
N GLY A 118 15.83 15.65 -6.23
CA GLY A 118 14.88 16.76 -6.41
C GLY A 118 13.69 16.75 -5.45
N ALA A 119 13.52 15.69 -4.65
CA ALA A 119 12.67 15.74 -3.47
C ALA A 119 13.44 16.30 -2.27
N ASP A 120 12.68 16.77 -1.29
CA ASP A 120 13.15 17.02 0.07
C ASP A 120 13.46 15.66 0.75
N THR A 121 14.71 15.46 1.18
CA THR A 121 15.23 14.14 1.57
C THR A 121 15.43 13.98 3.07
N GLU A 122 15.29 15.06 3.83
CA GLU A 122 15.77 15.19 5.19
C GLU A 122 14.81 14.47 6.17
N HIS A 123 15.36 13.83 7.20
CA HIS A 123 14.57 13.18 8.25
C HIS A 123 15.41 12.79 9.48
N GLU A 124 14.75 12.33 10.54
CA GLU A 124 15.37 11.80 11.76
C GLU A 124 14.89 10.34 12.01
N GLY A 125 15.11 9.50 10.99
CA GLY A 125 14.59 8.13 10.91
C GLY A 125 15.71 7.11 10.96
N HIS A 126 15.79 6.34 12.05
CA HIS A 126 16.93 5.48 12.37
C HIS A 126 16.57 3.99 12.33
N SER A 127 17.04 3.29 11.29
CA SER A 127 16.67 1.88 11.08
C SER A 127 17.10 0.98 12.25
N GLY A 128 16.14 0.21 12.80
CA GLY A 128 16.34 -0.70 13.93
C GLY A 128 16.33 -0.06 15.33
N TRP A 129 16.24 1.28 15.42
CA TRP A 129 16.28 1.99 16.70
C TRP A 129 14.95 1.91 17.47
N ARG A 130 15.09 1.91 18.79
CA ARG A 130 14.01 1.90 19.78
C ARG A 130 13.76 3.28 20.40
N ILE A 131 12.69 3.37 21.20
CA ILE A 131 12.31 4.59 21.93
C ILE A 131 13.43 5.08 22.86
N ASP A 132 14.11 4.19 23.59
CA ASP A 132 15.21 4.56 24.49
C ASP A 132 16.45 5.11 23.74
N GLN A 133 16.70 4.61 22.53
CA GLN A 133 17.86 5.05 21.72
C GLN A 133 17.61 6.42 21.08
N ILE A 134 16.38 6.67 20.62
CA ILE A 134 15.97 8.00 20.13
C ILE A 134 15.98 9.01 21.28
N ALA A 135 15.39 8.69 22.44
CA ALA A 135 15.37 9.57 23.61
C ALA A 135 16.77 9.99 24.09
N ALA A 136 17.77 9.12 23.95
CA ALA A 136 19.16 9.41 24.30
C ALA A 136 19.87 10.41 23.35
N ASN A 137 19.27 10.76 22.21
CA ASN A 137 19.89 11.62 21.19
C ASN A 137 19.01 12.81 20.77
N VAL A 138 17.69 12.75 21.03
CA VAL A 138 16.69 13.67 20.46
C VAL A 138 16.94 15.15 20.80
N ASP A 139 17.47 15.47 21.99
CA ASP A 139 17.73 16.86 22.39
C ASP A 139 18.71 17.57 21.46
N GLY A 140 19.75 16.86 20.99
CA GLY A 140 20.72 17.39 20.04
C GLY A 140 20.11 17.67 18.67
N TRP A 141 19.20 16.81 18.21
CA TRP A 141 18.48 16.99 16.95
C TRP A 141 17.46 18.14 17.05
N LEU A 142 16.70 18.22 18.15
CA LEU A 142 15.73 19.30 18.36
C LEU A 142 16.40 20.68 18.48
N ALA A 143 17.57 20.75 19.12
CA ALA A 143 18.37 21.98 19.20
C ALA A 143 19.05 22.35 17.87
N GLY A 144 19.52 21.36 17.08
CA GLY A 144 20.22 21.61 15.83
C GLY A 144 19.32 21.92 14.63
N TYR A 145 18.12 21.33 14.57
CA TYR A 145 17.19 21.46 13.45
C TYR A 145 16.00 22.39 13.73
N GLU A 146 15.68 22.59 15.00
CA GLU A 146 14.62 23.50 15.45
C GLU A 146 13.24 23.28 14.78
N PRO A 147 12.64 22.07 14.87
CA PRO A 147 11.36 21.82 14.21
C PRO A 147 10.18 22.56 14.86
N ASP A 148 9.22 22.90 14.02
CA ASP A 148 7.89 23.43 14.35
C ASP A 148 6.83 22.33 14.40
N ALA A 149 7.10 21.19 13.76
CA ALA A 149 6.30 19.97 13.84
C ALA A 149 7.19 18.73 13.98
N VAL A 150 6.79 17.76 14.79
CA VAL A 150 7.48 16.46 14.94
C VAL A 150 6.53 15.32 14.62
N LEU A 151 6.86 14.48 13.65
CA LEU A 151 6.05 13.33 13.24
C LEU A 151 6.62 12.06 13.89
N LEU A 152 6.10 11.68 15.05
CA LEU A 152 6.66 10.61 15.88
C LEU A 152 6.03 9.25 15.57
N HIS A 153 6.71 8.42 14.78
CA HIS A 153 6.36 7.01 14.55
C HIS A 153 7.47 6.11 15.10
N LEU A 154 7.27 5.59 16.31
CA LEU A 154 8.33 4.87 17.03
C LEU A 154 7.76 3.84 18.01
N GLY A 155 8.48 2.72 18.16
CA GLY A 155 8.11 1.60 19.03
C GLY A 155 7.97 0.27 18.30
N THR A 156 8.06 0.25 16.96
CA THR A 156 8.06 -0.99 16.16
C THR A 156 9.17 -1.93 16.61
N ASN A 157 10.37 -1.39 16.80
CA ASN A 157 11.53 -2.14 17.26
C ASN A 157 11.41 -2.58 18.72
N ASP A 158 10.83 -1.78 19.62
CA ASP A 158 10.53 -2.22 20.98
C ASP A 158 9.61 -3.46 20.99
N MET A 159 8.62 -3.53 20.10
CA MET A 159 7.71 -4.69 20.00
C MET A 159 8.38 -5.91 19.34
N ALA A 160 9.21 -5.68 18.32
CA ALA A 160 9.99 -6.72 17.66
C ALA A 160 11.04 -7.33 18.60
N GLN A 161 11.76 -6.50 19.34
CA GLN A 161 12.82 -6.86 20.29
C GLN A 161 12.29 -7.26 21.69
N ASN A 162 10.97 -7.26 21.89
CA ASN A 162 10.29 -7.68 23.13
C ASN A 162 10.61 -6.82 24.38
N MET A 163 10.74 -5.51 24.23
CA MET A 163 11.11 -4.57 25.31
C MET A 163 9.98 -4.24 26.31
N GLY A 164 8.93 -5.08 26.33
CA GLY A 164 7.76 -4.96 27.20
C GLY A 164 6.76 -3.88 26.76
N VAL A 165 5.53 -4.28 26.41
CA VAL A 165 4.48 -3.37 25.91
C VAL A 165 4.23 -2.18 26.84
N ARG A 166 4.14 -2.43 28.17
CA ARG A 166 3.91 -1.36 29.16
C ARG A 166 5.11 -0.42 29.28
N ALA A 167 6.30 -0.97 29.52
CA ALA A 167 7.52 -0.18 29.66
C ALA A 167 7.83 0.66 28.41
N SER A 168 7.57 0.13 27.21
CA SER A 168 7.74 0.86 25.95
C SER A 168 6.72 2.00 25.83
N ALA A 169 5.49 1.80 26.29
CA ALA A 169 4.46 2.84 26.30
C ALA A 169 4.78 3.94 27.33
N ASP A 170 5.32 3.56 28.49
CA ASP A 170 5.81 4.49 29.51
C ASP A 170 7.01 5.30 28.97
N ARG A 171 7.94 4.68 28.22
CA ARG A 171 9.02 5.40 27.50
C ARG A 171 8.51 6.35 26.42
N LEU A 172 7.51 5.94 25.63
CA LEU A 172 6.92 6.82 24.59
C LEU A 172 6.30 8.07 25.23
N SER A 173 5.61 7.90 26.36
CA SER A 173 5.06 9.03 27.12
C SER A 173 6.14 10.00 27.55
N ALA A 174 7.27 9.52 28.08
CA ALA A 174 8.39 10.34 28.51
C ALA A 174 9.12 11.03 27.33
N LEU A 175 9.28 10.35 26.19
CA LEU A 175 9.85 10.94 24.98
C LEU A 175 9.00 12.12 24.46
N ILE A 176 7.68 12.03 24.54
CA ILE A 176 6.79 13.14 24.17
C ILE A 176 6.99 14.34 25.12
N ASP A 177 7.16 14.10 26.43
CA ASP A 177 7.43 15.16 27.40
C ASP A 177 8.80 15.83 27.14
N GLN A 178 9.82 15.04 26.80
CA GLN A 178 11.15 15.52 26.42
C GLN A 178 11.10 16.41 25.17
N ILE A 179 10.40 15.96 24.11
CA ILE A 179 10.21 16.74 22.87
C ILE A 179 9.46 18.04 23.16
N ARG A 180 8.39 18.00 23.97
CA ARG A 180 7.63 19.20 24.37
C ARG A 180 8.47 20.18 25.18
N ALA A 181 9.31 19.70 26.11
CA ALA A 181 10.17 20.55 26.92
C ALA A 181 11.22 21.28 26.06
N ALA A 182 11.80 20.59 25.07
CA ALA A 182 12.79 21.17 24.15
C ALA A 182 12.17 22.06 23.05
N ARG A 183 10.95 21.76 22.59
CA ARG A 183 10.19 22.56 21.61
C ARG A 183 8.78 22.90 22.15
N PRO A 184 8.65 23.90 23.05
CA PRO A 184 7.38 24.23 23.71
C PRO A 184 6.22 24.50 22.75
N ASP A 185 6.50 25.08 21.57
CA ASP A 185 5.47 25.48 20.62
C ASP A 185 5.15 24.49 19.51
N ALA A 186 5.96 23.45 19.31
CA ALA A 186 5.84 22.55 18.16
C ALA A 186 4.59 21.66 18.19
N GLY A 187 4.03 21.34 17.03
CA GLY A 187 2.99 20.32 16.88
C GLY A 187 3.58 18.91 16.93
N ILE A 188 3.19 18.07 17.88
CA ILE A 188 3.72 16.71 18.04
C ILE A 188 2.69 15.68 17.56
N PHE A 189 2.91 15.12 16.38
CA PHE A 189 2.00 14.15 15.73
C PHE A 189 2.43 12.72 16.08
N VAL A 190 1.87 12.19 17.17
CA VAL A 190 2.17 10.85 17.68
C VAL A 190 1.36 9.81 16.91
N GLN A 191 2.06 8.91 16.23
CA GLN A 191 1.44 7.94 15.34
C GLN A 191 1.22 6.60 16.06
N ARG A 192 0.01 6.03 15.92
CA ARG A 192 -0.18 4.59 16.16
C ARG A 192 0.63 3.83 15.12
N LEU A 193 1.25 2.71 15.50
CA LEU A 193 2.07 1.92 14.59
C LEU A 193 1.24 1.24 13.50
N VAL A 194 1.84 1.03 12.33
CA VAL A 194 1.32 0.10 11.31
C VAL A 194 1.31 -1.34 11.84
N GLN A 195 0.51 -2.22 11.25
CA GLN A 195 0.44 -3.62 11.69
C GLN A 195 1.65 -4.43 11.21
N GLY A 196 2.24 -5.23 12.12
CA GLY A 196 3.11 -6.34 11.73
C GLY A 196 2.30 -7.54 11.19
N HIS A 197 2.92 -8.38 10.36
CA HIS A 197 2.26 -9.55 9.76
C HIS A 197 2.27 -10.80 10.65
N ILE A 198 3.35 -11.04 11.39
CA ILE A 198 3.58 -12.30 12.12
C ILE A 198 3.49 -12.13 13.64
N GLU A 199 3.12 -13.21 14.32
CA GLU A 199 3.25 -13.29 15.78
C GLU A 199 4.69 -13.62 16.20
N PRO A 200 5.17 -13.14 17.37
CA PRO A 200 4.44 -12.36 18.38
C PRO A 200 4.40 -10.84 18.11
N TYR A 201 4.93 -10.36 16.98
CA TYR A 201 5.04 -8.92 16.73
C TYR A 201 3.67 -8.26 16.57
N ARG A 202 2.76 -8.90 15.83
CA ARG A 202 1.41 -8.39 15.55
C ARG A 202 0.59 -8.16 16.83
N SER A 203 0.53 -9.14 17.73
CA SER A 203 -0.19 -8.99 19.01
C SER A 203 0.44 -7.93 19.92
N ARG A 204 1.77 -7.84 19.99
CA ARG A 204 2.49 -6.79 20.74
C ARG A 204 2.22 -5.39 20.19
N ILE A 205 2.30 -5.22 18.87
CA ILE A 205 1.96 -3.96 18.17
C ILE A 205 0.52 -3.56 18.47
N ALA A 206 -0.45 -4.50 18.41
CA ALA A 206 -1.84 -4.21 18.75
C ALA A 206 -2.01 -3.77 20.21
N ALA A 207 -1.32 -4.42 21.16
CA ALA A 207 -1.35 -4.10 22.59
C ALA A 207 -0.59 -2.80 22.95
N PHE A 208 0.36 -2.37 22.13
CA PHE A 208 1.03 -1.07 22.23
C PHE A 208 0.13 0.03 21.66
N ASN A 209 -0.43 -0.20 20.47
CA ASN A 209 -1.36 0.70 19.80
C ASN A 209 -2.64 0.99 20.60
N SER A 210 -3.07 0.11 21.53
CA SER A 210 -4.20 0.39 22.42
C SER A 210 -3.86 1.38 23.56
N ARG A 211 -2.58 1.64 23.83
CA ARG A 211 -2.11 2.57 24.88
C ARG A 211 -1.90 3.99 24.37
N ILE A 212 -1.43 4.14 23.12
CA ILE A 212 -1.06 5.43 22.52
C ILE A 212 -2.19 6.49 22.63
N PRO A 213 -3.48 6.20 22.36
CA PRO A 213 -4.54 7.20 22.50
C PRO A 213 -4.66 7.77 23.92
N GLY A 214 -4.49 6.92 24.95
CA GLY A 214 -4.51 7.35 26.35
C GLY A 214 -3.26 8.13 26.77
N ILE A 215 -2.11 7.86 26.14
CA ILE A 215 -0.90 8.68 26.33
C ILE A 215 -1.13 10.07 25.76
N VAL A 216 -1.57 10.17 24.50
CA VAL A 216 -1.77 11.45 23.81
C VAL A 216 -2.85 12.29 24.50
N ALA A 217 -3.97 11.69 24.90
CA ALA A 217 -5.03 12.37 25.64
C ALA A 217 -4.61 12.88 27.04
N GLY A 218 -3.46 12.42 27.56
CA GLY A 218 -2.85 12.90 28.79
C GLY A 218 -1.79 14.01 28.59
N LYS A 219 -1.62 14.53 27.37
CA LYS A 219 -0.69 15.61 27.03
C LYS A 219 -1.43 16.93 26.74
N ASP A 220 -0.67 17.98 26.42
CA ASP A 220 -1.21 19.26 25.99
C ASP A 220 -1.90 19.20 24.61
N ALA A 221 -2.66 20.25 24.30
CA ALA A 221 -3.47 20.35 23.08
C ALA A 221 -2.67 20.42 21.76
N LYS A 222 -1.35 20.62 21.81
CA LYS A 222 -0.46 20.59 20.64
C LYS A 222 0.17 19.20 20.42
N VAL A 223 -0.29 18.17 21.14
CA VAL A 223 0.04 16.76 20.88
C VAL A 223 -1.16 16.06 20.22
N HIS A 224 -0.97 15.58 19.00
CA HIS A 224 -2.04 15.08 18.13
C HIS A 224 -1.86 13.58 17.87
N LEU A 225 -2.97 12.84 17.84
CA LEU A 225 -2.98 11.40 17.53
C LEU A 225 -3.18 11.18 16.02
N VAL A 226 -2.31 10.37 15.41
CA VAL A 226 -2.47 9.92 14.01
C VAL A 226 -2.62 8.40 13.97
N ASP A 227 -3.70 7.88 13.38
CA ASP A 227 -3.98 6.45 13.40
C ASP A 227 -3.48 5.72 12.13
N GLN A 228 -2.30 5.09 12.21
CA GLN A 228 -1.80 4.19 11.17
C GLN A 228 -2.16 2.71 11.42
N SER A 229 -2.90 2.38 12.49
CA SER A 229 -3.16 0.99 12.91
C SER A 229 -4.08 0.21 11.98
N ALA A 230 -4.79 0.88 11.07
CA ALA A 230 -5.53 0.27 9.96
C ALA A 230 -4.64 -0.16 8.77
N ILE A 231 -3.38 0.27 8.74
CA ILE A 231 -2.42 -0.07 7.67
C ILE A 231 -1.81 -1.43 7.99
N GLY A 232 -2.16 -2.42 7.17
CA GLY A 232 -1.78 -3.82 7.35
C GLY A 232 -2.03 -4.63 6.07
N GLY A 233 -1.87 -5.96 6.16
CA GLY A 233 -2.12 -6.89 5.06
C GLY A 233 -1.31 -6.51 3.81
N LEU A 234 -1.97 -6.39 2.65
CA LEU A 234 -1.31 -6.08 1.37
C LEU A 234 -0.61 -4.69 1.30
N SER A 235 -0.67 -3.90 2.38
CA SER A 235 0.01 -2.60 2.50
C SER A 235 1.38 -2.71 3.20
N ILE A 236 1.75 -3.89 3.69
CA ILE A 236 3.04 -4.18 4.33
C ILE A 236 3.85 -5.02 3.36
N PHE A 237 5.12 -4.68 3.22
CA PHE A 237 6.08 -5.28 2.32
C PHE A 237 6.68 -6.58 2.87
N ASP A 238 7.10 -6.56 4.15
CA ASP A 238 7.69 -7.70 4.85
C ASP A 238 6.91 -8.01 6.14
N ASN A 239 7.58 -8.32 7.25
CA ASN A 239 6.93 -8.55 8.53
C ASN A 239 6.51 -7.27 9.28
N LEU A 240 7.07 -6.10 8.94
CA LEU A 240 6.99 -4.85 9.71
C LEU A 240 6.85 -3.60 8.84
N HIS A 241 7.52 -3.54 7.69
CA HIS A 241 7.67 -2.33 6.89
C HIS A 241 6.53 -2.14 5.89
N PRO A 242 5.97 -0.93 5.72
CA PRO A 242 5.04 -0.63 4.63
C PRO A 242 5.67 -0.82 3.23
N ASN A 243 4.81 -1.06 2.23
CA ASN A 243 5.13 -0.83 0.83
C ASN A 243 4.67 0.57 0.39
N ASP A 244 4.87 0.94 -0.88
CA ASP A 244 4.45 2.22 -1.46
C ASP A 244 2.97 2.56 -1.13
N HIS A 245 2.07 1.57 -1.15
CA HIS A 245 0.64 1.75 -0.85
C HIS A 245 0.35 1.93 0.65
N GLY A 246 1.13 1.29 1.51
CA GLY A 246 1.11 1.53 2.94
C GLY A 246 1.66 2.92 3.28
N TYR A 247 2.74 3.33 2.64
CA TYR A 247 3.31 4.66 2.80
C TYR A 247 2.40 5.77 2.27
N ALA A 248 1.73 5.59 1.13
CA ALA A 248 0.70 6.51 0.64
C ALA A 248 -0.43 6.71 1.66
N LYS A 249 -0.87 5.65 2.33
CA LYS A 249 -1.86 5.74 3.42
C LYS A 249 -1.31 6.46 4.64
N MET A 250 -0.04 6.22 5.00
CA MET A 250 0.61 6.96 6.08
C MET A 250 0.69 8.45 5.78
N ALA A 251 1.10 8.82 4.57
CA ALA A 251 1.15 10.19 4.07
C ALA A 251 -0.24 10.84 4.08
N TYR A 252 -1.28 10.15 3.59
CA TYR A 252 -2.66 10.63 3.61
C TYR A 252 -3.18 10.88 5.04
N ASN A 253 -2.91 9.97 5.98
CA ASN A 253 -3.33 10.12 7.38
C ASN A 253 -2.58 11.26 8.09
N LEU A 254 -1.27 11.40 7.84
CA LEU A 254 -0.45 12.50 8.35
C LEU A 254 -0.87 13.83 7.77
N TYR A 255 -1.06 13.92 6.45
CA TYR A 255 -1.59 15.09 5.77
C TYR A 255 -2.89 15.54 6.43
N ARG A 256 -3.86 14.64 6.64
CA ARG A 256 -5.16 15.01 7.22
C ARG A 256 -5.03 15.55 8.64
N ALA A 257 -4.11 15.01 9.45
CA ALA A 257 -3.85 15.51 10.78
C ALA A 257 -3.15 16.88 10.77
N MET A 258 -2.14 17.06 9.92
CA MET A 258 -1.40 18.33 9.80
C MET A 258 -2.25 19.44 9.18
N ALA A 259 -3.00 19.15 8.12
CA ALA A 259 -3.90 20.10 7.48
C ALA A 259 -4.95 20.63 8.45
N ALA A 260 -5.58 19.76 9.25
CA ALA A 260 -6.52 20.17 10.30
C ALA A 260 -5.92 21.13 11.35
N VAL A 261 -4.60 21.05 11.60
CA VAL A 261 -3.89 21.90 12.56
C VAL A 261 -3.39 23.21 11.93
N TYR A 262 -2.84 23.17 10.72
CA TYR A 262 -2.13 24.30 10.09
C TYR A 262 -2.93 25.01 8.97
N LEU A 263 -3.92 24.35 8.38
CA LEU A 263 -4.75 24.86 7.28
C LEU A 263 -6.25 24.91 7.60
N GLY A 264 -6.69 24.32 8.72
CA GLY A 264 -8.09 24.12 9.07
C GLY A 264 -8.76 22.99 8.28
N ASP A 265 -10.10 23.00 8.23
CA ASP A 265 -10.93 21.98 7.56
C ASP A 265 -10.83 22.07 6.01
N SER A 266 -9.66 21.73 5.49
CA SER A 266 -9.36 21.61 4.07
C SER A 266 -9.58 20.17 3.59
N GLU A 267 -10.22 20.03 2.42
CA GLU A 267 -10.37 18.72 1.78
C GLU A 267 -9.01 18.09 1.44
N PRO A 268 -8.85 16.75 1.48
CA PRO A 268 -7.57 16.13 1.24
C PRO A 268 -7.04 16.34 -0.19
N ALA A 269 -5.91 17.04 -0.30
CA ALA A 269 -5.20 17.22 -1.57
C ALA A 269 -4.74 15.86 -2.13
N GLY A 270 -5.05 15.62 -3.40
CA GLY A 270 -4.67 14.40 -4.14
C GLY A 270 -5.55 13.17 -3.87
N ALA A 271 -5.26 12.07 -4.56
CA ALA A 271 -6.09 10.86 -4.50
C ALA A 271 -6.10 10.22 -3.09
N ASN A 272 -7.26 9.70 -2.66
CA ASN A 272 -7.37 8.94 -1.42
C ASN A 272 -6.91 7.47 -1.62
N PRO A 273 -5.81 7.02 -0.99
CA PRO A 273 -5.25 5.67 -1.21
C PRO A 273 -6.13 4.55 -0.61
N TYR A 274 -7.12 4.88 0.23
CA TYR A 274 -8.13 3.94 0.72
C TYR A 274 -9.28 3.69 -0.27
N ALA A 275 -9.47 4.56 -1.27
CA ALA A 275 -10.46 4.40 -2.33
C ALA A 275 -10.03 3.38 -3.41
N VAL A 276 -8.77 2.96 -3.42
CA VAL A 276 -8.22 2.01 -4.40
C VAL A 276 -8.95 0.65 -4.32
N THR A 277 -9.56 0.25 -5.43
CA THR A 277 -10.33 -1.00 -5.57
C THR A 277 -9.58 -2.10 -6.33
N THR A 278 -8.44 -1.81 -6.95
CA THR A 278 -7.59 -2.76 -7.67
C THR A 278 -6.12 -2.60 -7.30
N ALA A 279 -5.37 -3.70 -7.27
CA ALA A 279 -3.93 -3.69 -6.96
C ALA A 279 -3.22 -4.85 -7.69
N THR A 280 -1.93 -4.70 -8.00
CA THR A 280 -1.12 -5.77 -8.62
C THR A 280 0.03 -6.16 -7.72
N LEU A 281 -0.16 -7.24 -6.97
CA LEU A 281 0.82 -7.71 -5.99
C LEU A 281 1.85 -8.60 -6.69
N CYS A 282 3.07 -8.11 -6.86
CA CYS A 282 4.18 -8.93 -7.32
C CYS A 282 4.89 -9.60 -6.14
N PHE A 283 5.62 -10.69 -6.43
CA PHE A 283 6.45 -11.42 -5.49
C PHE A 283 7.71 -11.89 -6.22
N GLN A 284 8.88 -11.76 -5.60
CA GLN A 284 10.15 -12.25 -6.14
C GLN A 284 10.33 -13.72 -5.73
N ILE A 285 10.08 -14.63 -6.66
CA ILE A 285 10.18 -16.07 -6.42
C ILE A 285 11.59 -16.55 -6.80
N ASN A 286 12.23 -17.26 -5.86
CA ASN A 286 13.40 -18.09 -6.15
C ASN A 286 12.99 -19.32 -6.96
N SER A 287 13.62 -19.52 -8.11
CA SER A 287 13.66 -20.80 -8.80
C SER A 287 15.07 -21.36 -8.73
N TYR A 288 15.19 -22.66 -8.46
CA TYR A 288 16.45 -23.38 -8.51
C TYR A 288 16.37 -24.33 -9.71
N ALA A 289 16.96 -23.91 -10.82
CA ALA A 289 17.08 -24.71 -12.04
C ALA A 289 18.57 -25.05 -12.25
N THR A 290 18.89 -26.33 -12.50
CA THR A 290 20.25 -26.80 -12.83
C THR A 290 21.35 -26.25 -11.89
N GLY A 291 21.11 -26.23 -10.58
CA GLY A 291 22.07 -25.71 -9.58
C GLY A 291 22.27 -24.19 -9.56
N LYS A 292 21.63 -23.44 -10.46
CA LYS A 292 21.69 -21.98 -10.52
C LYS A 292 20.42 -21.37 -9.90
N ARG A 293 20.60 -20.36 -9.06
CA ARG A 293 19.49 -19.60 -8.47
C ARG A 293 19.05 -18.51 -9.45
N THR A 294 17.85 -18.65 -10.01
CA THR A 294 17.21 -17.68 -10.90
C THR A 294 16.00 -17.06 -10.23
N TRP A 295 15.78 -15.77 -10.46
CA TRP A 295 14.72 -15.00 -9.82
C TRP A 295 13.65 -14.62 -10.85
N HIS A 296 12.38 -14.77 -10.48
CA HIS A 296 11.25 -14.36 -11.31
C HIS A 296 10.26 -13.53 -10.50
N ALA A 297 9.75 -12.44 -11.07
CA ALA A 297 8.63 -11.70 -10.49
C ALA A 297 7.31 -12.40 -10.88
N ARG A 298 6.51 -12.81 -9.88
CA ARG A 298 5.15 -13.33 -10.09
C ARG A 298 4.13 -12.30 -9.62
N CYS A 299 3.57 -11.56 -10.57
CA CYS A 299 2.50 -10.61 -10.30
C CYS A 299 1.12 -11.28 -10.25
N SER A 300 0.28 -10.80 -9.35
CA SER A 300 -1.08 -11.28 -9.10
C SER A 300 -2.01 -10.08 -8.98
N PRO A 301 -3.04 -9.94 -9.83
CA PRO A 301 -4.06 -8.91 -9.63
C PRO A 301 -4.89 -9.21 -8.38
N TRP A 302 -5.37 -8.17 -7.72
CA TRP A 302 -6.30 -8.22 -6.61
C TRP A 302 -7.38 -7.15 -6.81
N THR A 303 -8.61 -7.47 -6.41
CA THR A 303 -9.76 -6.56 -6.45
C THR A 303 -10.40 -6.51 -5.07
N ARG A 304 -10.82 -5.32 -4.63
CA ARG A 304 -11.46 -5.11 -3.33
C ARG A 304 -12.98 -5.18 -3.51
N ARG A 305 -13.63 -6.15 -2.86
CA ARG A 305 -15.09 -6.35 -2.88
C ARG A 305 -15.60 -6.52 -1.45
N GLY A 306 -16.70 -5.85 -1.09
CA GLY A 306 -17.22 -5.87 0.28
C GLY A 306 -16.18 -5.45 1.34
N GLY A 307 -15.30 -4.50 1.00
CA GLY A 307 -14.20 -4.05 1.86
C GLY A 307 -12.96 -4.96 1.90
N GLN A 308 -13.04 -6.21 1.43
CA GLN A 308 -11.94 -7.19 1.48
C GLN A 308 -11.24 -7.38 0.12
N TRP A 309 -9.94 -7.67 0.17
CA TRP A 309 -9.13 -7.95 -1.03
C TRP A 309 -9.28 -9.41 -1.49
N GLN A 310 -9.53 -9.61 -2.78
CA GLN A 310 -9.76 -10.92 -3.40
C GLN A 310 -8.93 -11.03 -4.68
N ARG A 311 -8.32 -12.19 -4.92
CA ARG A 311 -7.54 -12.47 -6.14
C ARG A 311 -8.43 -13.08 -7.23
N PRO A 312 -8.50 -12.52 -8.45
CA PRO A 312 -9.16 -13.18 -9.58
C PRO A 312 -8.46 -14.51 -9.92
N GLY A 313 -9.25 -15.58 -10.07
CA GLY A 313 -8.79 -16.84 -10.67
C GLY A 313 -8.51 -18.03 -9.74
N THR A 314 -8.77 -17.97 -8.44
CA THR A 314 -8.71 -19.18 -7.59
C THR A 314 -9.98 -20.03 -7.66
N THR A 315 -10.20 -20.66 -8.81
CA THR A 315 -10.70 -22.04 -8.79
C THR A 315 -9.66 -22.91 -8.08
N THR A 316 -10.11 -23.81 -7.22
CA THR A 316 -9.27 -24.78 -6.51
C THR A 316 -8.32 -25.49 -7.49
N GLU A 317 -7.00 -25.41 -7.28
CA GLU A 317 -6.05 -26.22 -8.06
C GLU A 317 -6.47 -27.69 -7.92
N THR A 318 -6.74 -28.36 -9.04
CA THR A 318 -7.00 -29.79 -9.10
C THR A 318 -5.88 -30.48 -9.86
N ALA A 319 -5.35 -31.56 -9.29
CA ALA A 319 -4.31 -32.36 -9.91
C ALA A 319 -4.84 -33.77 -10.25
N LEU A 320 -4.39 -34.34 -11.36
CA LEU A 320 -4.51 -35.78 -11.61
C LEU A 320 -3.63 -36.50 -10.59
N THR A 321 -4.25 -37.17 -9.63
CA THR A 321 -3.55 -37.98 -8.64
C THR A 321 -3.59 -39.44 -9.07
N LEU A 322 -2.43 -40.07 -9.26
CA LEU A 322 -2.36 -41.51 -9.45
C LEU A 322 -2.78 -42.21 -8.15
N VAL A 323 -3.92 -42.88 -8.18
CA VAL A 323 -4.39 -43.71 -7.08
C VAL A 323 -3.74 -45.08 -7.20
N PRO A 324 -2.89 -45.51 -6.24
CA PRO A 324 -2.25 -46.81 -6.29
C PRO A 324 -3.26 -47.95 -6.08
N THR A 325 -2.85 -49.19 -6.41
CA THR A 325 -3.66 -50.38 -6.21
C THR A 325 -4.15 -50.50 -4.78
N ARG A 326 -5.49 -50.51 -4.59
CA ARG A 326 -6.14 -50.71 -3.30
C ARG A 326 -7.17 -51.83 -3.38
N HIS A 327 -7.40 -52.49 -2.25
CA HIS A 327 -8.58 -53.34 -2.10
C HIS A 327 -9.81 -52.46 -1.93
N ALA A 328 -10.82 -52.65 -2.78
CA ALA A 328 -12.14 -52.07 -2.60
C ALA A 328 -13.16 -53.17 -2.30
N THR A 329 -14.09 -52.88 -1.40
CA THR A 329 -15.15 -53.81 -1.03
C THR A 329 -16.35 -53.61 -1.92
N ARG A 330 -16.54 -54.47 -2.93
CA ARG A 330 -17.69 -54.42 -3.85
C ARG A 330 -18.75 -55.44 -3.45
N LYS A 331 -20.04 -55.10 -3.62
CA LYS A 331 -21.12 -56.09 -3.55
C LYS A 331 -20.99 -57.01 -4.76
N VAL A 332 -20.91 -58.31 -4.54
CA VAL A 332 -20.94 -59.29 -5.64
C VAL A 332 -22.38 -59.70 -5.84
N THR A 333 -22.93 -59.40 -7.00
CA THR A 333 -24.24 -59.88 -7.41
C THR A 333 -24.20 -61.37 -7.71
N VAL A 334 -25.18 -62.12 -7.19
CA VAL A 334 -25.24 -63.58 -7.33
C VAL A 334 -26.59 -63.95 -7.97
N PRO A 335 -26.62 -64.80 -9.01
CA PRO A 335 -27.86 -65.34 -9.53
C PRO A 335 -28.52 -66.23 -8.47
N THR A 336 -29.75 -65.92 -8.08
CA THR A 336 -30.52 -66.66 -7.07
C THR A 336 -31.89 -66.97 -7.64
N LYS A 337 -32.36 -68.22 -7.47
CA LYS A 337 -33.74 -68.58 -7.83
C LYS A 337 -34.69 -67.95 -6.82
N VAL A 338 -35.52 -67.03 -7.28
CA VAL A 338 -36.61 -66.42 -6.51
C VAL A 338 -37.95 -66.81 -7.14
N ARG A 339 -38.96 -67.00 -6.29
CA ARG A 339 -40.29 -67.42 -6.73
C ARG A 339 -41.12 -66.17 -7.06
N VAL A 340 -41.61 -66.07 -8.28
CA VAL A 340 -42.49 -64.99 -8.77
C VAL A 340 -43.68 -65.67 -9.43
N GLU A 341 -44.90 -65.31 -9.01
CA GLU A 341 -46.15 -65.86 -9.57
C GLU A 341 -46.15 -67.40 -9.65
N GLY A 342 -45.75 -68.03 -8.54
CA GLY A 342 -45.69 -69.49 -8.40
C GLY A 342 -44.49 -70.19 -9.05
N ARG A 343 -43.84 -69.58 -10.07
CA ARG A 343 -42.70 -70.15 -10.81
C ARG A 343 -41.36 -69.65 -10.26
N TYR A 344 -40.30 -70.46 -10.38
CA TYR A 344 -38.94 -70.06 -10.01
C TYR A 344 -38.24 -69.40 -11.20
N VAL A 345 -37.79 -68.16 -11.01
CA VAL A 345 -36.99 -67.40 -11.98
C VAL A 345 -35.66 -66.98 -11.34
N THR A 346 -34.57 -67.08 -12.10
CA THR A 346 -33.26 -66.63 -11.64
C THR A 346 -33.21 -65.10 -11.70
N ARG A 347 -33.07 -64.44 -10.54
CA ARG A 347 -32.78 -63.01 -10.48
C ARG A 347 -31.41 -62.74 -9.85
N THR A 348 -30.79 -61.67 -10.31
CA THR A 348 -29.50 -61.19 -9.83
C THR A 348 -29.70 -60.39 -8.54
N VAL A 349 -29.30 -60.95 -7.40
CA VAL A 349 -29.46 -60.30 -6.08
C VAL A 349 -28.11 -59.82 -5.53
N ASN A 350 -28.13 -58.74 -4.73
CA ASN A 350 -26.95 -58.19 -4.08
C ASN A 350 -26.42 -59.13 -2.98
N GLY A 351 -25.39 -59.94 -3.29
CA GLY A 351 -24.77 -60.86 -2.36
C GLY A 351 -23.74 -60.22 -1.41
N LYS A 352 -23.03 -61.08 -0.67
CA LYS A 352 -22.02 -60.67 0.32
C LYS A 352 -20.95 -59.78 -0.33
N LYS A 353 -20.57 -58.72 0.39
CA LYS A 353 -19.45 -57.84 0.06
C LYS A 353 -18.13 -58.65 -0.04
N LYS A 354 -17.43 -58.61 -1.17
CA LYS A 354 -16.08 -59.20 -1.33
C LYS A 354 -15.02 -58.11 -1.53
N ARG A 355 -13.79 -58.35 -1.06
CA ARG A 355 -12.61 -57.54 -1.42
C ARG A 355 -12.25 -57.83 -2.87
N VAL A 356 -12.13 -56.78 -3.68
CA VAL A 356 -11.70 -56.83 -5.09
C VAL A 356 -10.50 -55.89 -5.25
N TRP A 357 -9.51 -56.32 -6.02
CA TRP A 357 -8.38 -55.47 -6.39
C TRP A 357 -8.81 -54.41 -7.40
N VAL A 358 -8.54 -53.14 -7.10
CA VAL A 358 -8.73 -52.03 -8.04
C VAL A 358 -7.37 -51.69 -8.64
N LYS A 359 -7.28 -51.71 -9.99
CA LYS A 359 -6.08 -51.32 -10.73
C LYS A 359 -5.74 -49.82 -10.51
N PRO A 360 -4.48 -49.39 -10.70
CA PRO A 360 -4.13 -47.99 -10.62
C PRO A 360 -4.93 -47.18 -11.64
N HIS A 361 -5.36 -45.99 -11.26
CA HIS A 361 -6.04 -45.05 -12.14
C HIS A 361 -5.83 -43.63 -11.63
N HIS A 362 -6.04 -42.64 -12.49
CA HIS A 362 -5.94 -41.23 -12.11
C HIS A 362 -7.32 -40.71 -11.68
N GLU A 363 -7.40 -40.11 -10.49
CA GLU A 363 -8.57 -39.36 -10.01
C GLU A 363 -8.21 -37.86 -9.98
N THR A 364 -9.07 -36.99 -10.50
CA THR A 364 -8.94 -35.53 -10.33
C THR A 364 -9.27 -35.17 -8.89
N ARG A 365 -8.32 -34.60 -8.14
CA ARG A 365 -8.49 -34.25 -6.72
C ARG A 365 -8.06 -32.81 -6.43
N PRO A 366 -8.74 -32.10 -5.50
CA PRO A 366 -8.30 -30.78 -5.05
C PRO A 366 -6.94 -30.89 -4.36
N VAL A 367 -6.03 -29.98 -4.68
CA VAL A 367 -4.67 -29.95 -4.15
C VAL A 367 -4.68 -29.35 -2.74
N ALA A 368 -4.73 -30.24 -1.74
CA ALA A 368 -4.28 -29.90 -0.40
C ALA A 368 -2.74 -29.86 -0.41
N ARG A 369 -2.14 -28.67 -0.24
CA ARG A 369 -0.69 -28.55 -0.04
C ARG A 369 -0.41 -28.65 1.45
N THR A 370 0.49 -29.55 1.83
CA THR A 370 1.03 -29.59 3.19
C THR A 370 1.95 -28.40 3.37
N VAL A 371 1.52 -27.40 4.12
CA VAL A 371 2.33 -26.25 4.52
C VAL A 371 2.89 -26.51 5.91
N LYS A 372 4.20 -26.31 6.10
CA LYS A 372 4.77 -26.26 7.45
C LYS A 372 4.33 -24.93 8.05
N VAL A 373 3.43 -24.99 9.04
CA VAL A 373 2.97 -23.81 9.77
C VAL A 373 3.86 -23.67 10.99
N LEU A 374 4.46 -22.50 11.18
CA LEU A 374 5.21 -22.20 12.39
C LEU A 374 4.20 -22.05 13.54
N VAL A 375 4.24 -22.98 14.50
CA VAL A 375 3.50 -22.91 15.75
C VAL A 375 4.54 -22.74 16.88
N PRO A 376 4.33 -21.89 17.89
CA PRO A 376 5.31 -21.71 18.95
C PRO A 376 5.65 -23.04 19.64
N ALA A 377 6.96 -23.28 19.83
CA ALA A 377 7.62 -24.45 20.42
C ALA A 377 7.95 -25.66 19.51
N HIS A 378 7.29 -25.92 18.37
CA HIS A 378 7.71 -27.01 17.46
C HIS A 378 7.17 -26.89 16.02
N TYR A 379 7.87 -27.52 15.07
CA TYR A 379 7.43 -27.65 13.68
C TYR A 379 6.27 -28.64 13.56
N GLU A 380 5.04 -28.17 13.38
CA GLU A 380 3.92 -29.03 13.02
C GLU A 380 3.72 -29.13 11.50
N THR A 381 3.60 -30.37 11.02
CA THR A 381 3.20 -30.65 9.63
C THR A 381 1.67 -30.66 9.57
N ARG A 382 1.06 -29.57 9.08
CA ARG A 382 -0.40 -29.45 8.96
C ARG A 382 -0.83 -29.50 7.48
N THR A 383 -1.71 -30.43 7.15
CA THR A 383 -2.35 -30.50 5.83
C THR A 383 -3.53 -29.54 5.81
N ARG A 384 -3.50 -28.53 4.92
CA ARG A 384 -4.62 -27.61 4.68
C ARG A 384 -5.03 -27.66 3.21
N THR A 385 -6.33 -27.62 2.95
CA THR A 385 -6.87 -27.32 1.62
C THR A 385 -6.57 -25.85 1.33
N VAL A 386 -5.80 -25.55 0.27
CA VAL A 386 -5.33 -24.18 0.02
C VAL A 386 -6.39 -23.36 -0.70
N SER A 387 -7.41 -22.96 0.04
CA SER A 387 -8.23 -21.79 -0.29
C SER A 387 -7.51 -20.53 0.19
N THR A 388 -6.81 -19.85 -0.72
CA THR A 388 -6.50 -18.40 -0.65
C THR A 388 -6.01 -17.82 0.68
N TRP A 389 -4.93 -18.35 1.26
CA TRP A 389 -4.11 -17.61 2.25
C TRP A 389 -2.63 -17.89 2.00
N LEU A 390 -1.99 -16.99 1.23
CA LEU A 390 -0.54 -16.83 1.16
C LEU A 390 -0.24 -15.49 1.81
N THR A 391 -0.03 -15.51 3.13
CA THR A 391 0.43 -14.36 3.93
C THR A 391 1.96 -14.29 4.04
N ASP A 392 2.66 -15.32 3.55
CA ASP A 392 4.06 -15.57 3.91
C ASP A 392 4.94 -15.64 2.64
N ASP A 393 5.13 -14.51 1.94
CA ASP A 393 6.20 -14.34 0.93
C ASP A 393 6.60 -12.84 0.80
N PRO A 394 7.74 -12.39 1.36
CA PRO A 394 8.03 -10.97 1.60
C PRO A 394 8.77 -10.28 0.44
N TYR A 395 8.17 -10.19 -0.75
CA TYR A 395 8.82 -9.56 -1.92
C TYR A 395 7.90 -8.68 -2.80
N LEU A 396 8.43 -7.55 -3.31
CA LEU A 396 7.93 -6.58 -4.31
C LEU A 396 6.41 -6.32 -4.48
N THR A 397 5.80 -5.57 -3.55
CA THR A 397 4.36 -5.27 -3.58
C THR A 397 4.03 -3.85 -4.07
N HIS A 398 3.70 -3.68 -5.36
CA HIS A 398 3.26 -2.38 -5.94
C HIS A 398 1.74 -2.32 -6.17
N ALA A 399 0.96 -1.68 -5.28
CA ALA A 399 -0.44 -1.40 -5.59
C ALA A 399 -0.54 -0.20 -6.57
N LEU A 400 -0.37 -0.47 -7.86
CA LEU A 400 -0.70 0.50 -8.90
C LEU A 400 -2.20 0.82 -8.84
N ALA A 401 -2.52 2.09 -8.59
CA ALA A 401 -3.85 2.61 -8.83
C ALA A 401 -4.09 2.63 -10.34
N VAL A 402 -4.85 1.65 -10.84
CA VAL A 402 -5.38 1.71 -12.21
C VAL A 402 -6.45 2.79 -12.22
N ARG A 403 -6.24 3.83 -13.04
CA ARG A 403 -7.21 4.90 -13.30
C ARG A 403 -8.43 4.36 -14.04
#